data_AF-A0A7K2MJF0-F1
#
_entry.id   AF-A0A7K2MJF0-F1
#
_cell.length_a   1.000
_cell.length_b   1.000
_cell.length_c   1.000
_cell.angle_alpha   90.00
_cell.angle_beta   90.00
_cell.angle_gamma   90.00
#
_symmetry.space_group_name_H-M   'P 1'
#
loop_
_entity.id
_entity.type
_entity.pdbx_description
1 polymer ?
#
loop_
_entity_poly.entity_id
_entity_poly.type
_entity_poly.pdbx_seq_one_letter_code
_entity_poly.pdbx_strand_id
1 'polypeptide(L)' 'NIEAIAARVADDDAGTEVETGPSIASLLEPDAAGVPRYGRITGRVLRHLERLDEAVVGLARPLGVPVKAPQR' A
#
# COMPACT_ATOMS: atom_id res chain seq x y z
N ASN A 1 -6.01 -0.68 -5.54
CA ASN A 1 -4.79 0.09 -5.92
C ASN A 1 -4.07 -0.48 -7.12
N ILE A 2 -3.46 -1.68 -7.05
CA ILE A 2 -2.73 -2.26 -8.19
C ILE A 2 -3.59 -2.32 -9.46
N GLU A 3 -4.84 -2.78 -9.33
CA GLU A 3 -5.80 -2.83 -10.44
C GLU A 3 -6.12 -1.45 -11.04
N ALA A 4 -6.34 -0.44 -10.20
CA ALA A 4 -6.58 0.95 -10.65
C ALA A 4 -5.39 1.49 -11.45
N ILE A 5 -4.16 1.24 -10.98
CA ILE A 5 -2.94 1.61 -11.69
C ILE A 5 -2.80 0.84 -13.01
N ALA A 6 -3.05 -0.47 -12.99
CA ALA A 6 -2.96 -1.32 -14.17
C ALA A 6 -3.97 -0.90 -15.26
N ALA A 7 -5.22 -0.61 -14.88
CA ALA A 7 -6.26 -0.10 -15.78
C ALA A 7 -5.82 1.21 -16.46
N ARG A 8 -5.31 2.17 -15.67
CA ARG A 8 -4.80 3.44 -16.21
C ARG A 8 -3.65 3.24 -17.21
N VAL A 9 -2.73 2.32 -16.92
CA VAL A 9 -1.59 2.01 -17.80
C VAL A 9 -2.06 1.34 -19.10
N ALA A 10 -3.12 0.55 -19.04
CA ALA A 10 -3.76 -0.05 -20.21
C ALA A 10 -4.61 0.96 -21.02
N ASP A 11 -4.66 2.23 -20.60
CA ASP A 11 -5.55 3.28 -21.13
C ASP A 11 -7.04 2.92 -21.05
N ASP A 12 -7.39 2.02 -20.14
CA ASP A 12 -8.77 1.74 -19.75
C ASP A 12 -9.19 2.81 -18.72
N ASP A 13 -10.03 3.75 -19.16
CA ASP A 13 -10.62 4.78 -18.29
C ASP A 13 -11.79 4.20 -17.49
N ALA A 14 -11.50 3.15 -16.72
CA ALA A 14 -12.36 2.77 -15.62
C ALA A 14 -12.14 3.83 -14.54
N GLY A 15 -13.19 4.54 -14.10
CA GLY A 15 -13.16 5.55 -13.02
C GLY A 15 -12.78 4.98 -11.64
N THR A 16 -11.88 4.02 -11.60
CA THR A 16 -11.33 3.36 -10.43
C THR A 16 -10.32 4.28 -9.77
N GLU A 17 -10.61 4.63 -8.53
CA GLU A 17 -9.75 5.48 -7.72
C GLU A 17 -8.74 4.62 -6.94
N VAL A 18 -7.58 5.20 -6.66
CA VAL A 18 -6.63 4.65 -5.68
C VAL A 18 -7.19 4.92 -4.28
N GLU A 19 -7.29 3.87 -3.47
CA GLU A 19 -7.71 3.96 -2.09
C GLU A 19 -6.51 4.19 -1.17
N THR A 20 -6.70 5.02 -0.14
CA THR A 20 -5.72 5.20 0.93
C THR A 20 -6.35 4.81 2.26
N GLY A 21 -5.70 3.93 3.01
CA GLY A 21 -6.15 3.45 4.32
C GLY A 21 -5.07 3.58 5.40
N PRO A 22 -5.34 3.10 6.63
CA PRO A 22 -4.32 3.00 7.67
C PRO A 22 -3.12 2.19 7.15
N SER A 23 -1.91 2.66 7.44
CA SER A 23 -0.70 1.97 7.01
C SER A 23 -0.67 0.54 7.57
N ILE A 24 -0.23 -0.42 6.76
CA ILE A 24 0.06 -1.79 7.23
C ILE A 24 1.09 -1.75 8.38
N ALA A 25 1.94 -0.72 8.48
CA ALA A 25 2.81 -0.55 9.64
C ALA A 25 2.07 -0.27 10.94
N SER A 26 0.80 0.13 10.93
CA SER A 26 -0.02 0.16 12.13
C SER A 26 -0.30 -1.24 12.69
N LEU A 27 -0.12 -2.30 11.88
CA LEU A 27 -0.16 -3.71 12.30
C LEU A 27 1.22 -4.23 12.74
N LEU A 28 2.28 -3.45 12.50
CA LEU A 28 3.63 -3.74 12.97
C LEU A 28 3.79 -3.13 14.37
N GLU A 29 3.63 -3.94 15.42
CA GLU A 29 4.17 -3.54 16.73
C GLU A 29 5.68 -3.30 16.59
N PRO A 30 6.24 -2.21 17.16
CA PRO A 30 7.66 -1.92 17.05
C PRO A 30 8.42 -3.14 17.58
N ASP A 31 9.34 -3.65 16.75
CA ASP A 31 10.17 -4.85 16.96
C ASP A 31 10.88 -4.77 18.33
N ALA A 32 10.15 -5.12 19.39
CA ALA A 32 10.61 -5.02 20.76
C ALA A 32 11.61 -6.15 20.98
N ALA A 33 12.78 -5.83 21.53
CA ALA A 33 13.84 -6.79 21.77
C ALA A 33 13.28 -8.03 22.52
N GLY A 34 13.17 -9.17 21.82
CA GLY A 34 12.60 -10.41 22.38
C GLY A 34 11.69 -11.22 21.46
N VAL A 35 11.31 -10.72 20.27
CA VAL A 35 10.38 -11.45 19.38
C VAL A 35 11.00 -12.77 18.86
N PRO A 36 10.31 -13.93 18.97
CA PRO A 36 10.74 -15.20 18.38
C PRO A 36 11.08 -15.09 16.90
N ARG A 37 11.92 -16.00 16.36
CA ARG A 37 12.39 -15.97 14.95
C ARG A 37 11.26 -15.80 13.92
N TYR A 38 10.10 -16.39 14.19
CA TYR A 38 8.91 -16.26 13.34
C TYR A 38 8.33 -14.84 13.32
N GLY A 39 8.29 -14.14 14.45
CA GLY A 39 7.83 -12.75 14.45
C GLY A 39 8.77 -11.80 13.70
N ARG A 40 10.07 -12.09 13.63
CA ARG A 40 11.01 -11.36 12.76
C ARG A 40 10.74 -11.58 11.26
N ILE A 41 10.33 -12.79 10.86
CA ILE A 41 9.97 -13.09 9.47
C ILE A 41 8.67 -12.34 9.12
N THR A 42 7.65 -12.48 9.96
CA THR A 42 6.37 -11.77 9.79
C THR A 42 6.58 -10.26 9.71
N GLY A 43 7.39 -9.67 10.59
CA GLY A 43 7.72 -8.25 10.55
C GLY A 43 8.40 -7.82 9.25
N ARG A 44 9.35 -8.61 8.73
CA ARG A 44 9.98 -8.33 7.43
C ARG A 44 8.98 -8.39 6.27
N VAL A 45 8.13 -9.41 6.24
CA VAL A 45 7.11 -9.56 5.18
C VAL A 45 6.15 -8.38 5.20
N LEU A 46 5.60 -8.04 6.37
CA LEU A 46 4.70 -6.90 6.53
C LEU A 46 5.38 -5.58 6.14
N ARG A 47 6.67 -5.39 6.47
CA ARG A 47 7.47 -4.24 6.01
C ARG A 47 7.60 -4.19 4.48
N HIS A 48 7.75 -5.34 3.82
CA HIS A 48 7.82 -5.40 2.36
C HIS A 48 6.48 -5.08 1.71
N LEU A 49 5.38 -5.55 2.29
CA LEU A 49 4.03 -5.24 1.83
C LEU A 49 3.69 -3.76 2.01
N GLU A 50 4.07 -3.16 3.14
CA GLU A 50 3.96 -1.70 3.36
C GLU A 50 4.70 -0.92 2.25
N ARG A 51 5.98 -1.23 2.00
CA ARG A 51 6.75 -0.55 0.96
C ARG A 51 6.15 -0.73 -0.43
N LEU A 52 5.57 -1.90 -0.71
CA LEU A 52 4.89 -2.13 -1.99
C LEU A 52 3.62 -1.29 -2.09
N ASP A 53 2.81 -1.22 -1.04
CA ASP A 53 1.59 -0.41 -1.02
C ASP A 53 1.91 1.09 -1.23
N GLU A 54 2.91 1.60 -0.51
CA GLU A 54 3.39 2.98 -0.67
C GLU A 54 3.89 3.26 -2.10
N ALA A 55 4.63 2.32 -2.69
CA ALA A 55 5.12 2.45 -4.06
C ALA A 55 3.95 2.49 -5.07
N VAL A 56 2.95 1.62 -4.91
CA VAL A 56 1.76 1.60 -5.78
C VAL A 56 0.95 2.87 -5.65
N VAL A 57 0.70 3.36 -4.43
CA VAL A 57 0.01 4.62 -4.20
C VAL A 57 0.80 5.81 -4.78
N GLY A 58 2.12 5.79 -4.66
CA GLY A 58 3.02 6.81 -5.22
C GLY A 58 2.95 6.94 -6.74
N LEU A 59 2.51 5.91 -7.46
CA LEU A 59 2.31 5.95 -8.91
C LEU A 59 1.05 6.72 -9.34
N ALA A 60 0.11 6.98 -8.43
CA ALA A 60 -1.15 7.66 -8.77
C ALA A 60 -0.92 9.05 -9.36
N ARG A 61 -0.06 9.87 -8.72
CA ARG A 61 0.25 11.23 -9.19
C ARG A 61 0.89 11.28 -10.58
N PRO A 62 2.01 10.57 -10.86
CA PRO A 62 2.63 10.61 -12.18
C PRO A 62 1.75 10.02 -13.29
N LEU A 63 0.82 9.11 -12.95
CA LEU A 63 -0.12 8.53 -13.92
C LEU A 63 -1.47 9.26 -13.99
N GLY A 64 -1.67 10.30 -13.18
CA GLY A 64 -2.94 11.05 -13.12
C GLY A 64 -4.14 10.21 -12.70
N VAL A 65 -3.95 9.19 -11.86
CA VAL A 65 -5.05 8.39 -11.30
C VAL A 65 -5.64 9.11 -10.09
N PRO A 66 -6.96 9.30 -10.02
CA PRO A 66 -7.60 9.93 -8.86
C PRO A 66 -7.37 9.11 -7.59
N VAL A 67 -7.17 9.81 -6.48
CA VAL A 67 -7.05 9.20 -5.14
C VAL A 67 -8.32 9.50 -4.36
N LYS A 68 -8.95 8.46 -3.84
CA LYS A 68 -10.16 8.54 -3.04
C LYS A 68 -9.88 9.37 -1.79
N ALA A 69 -10.67 10.42 -1.57
CA ALA A 69 -10.53 11.25 -0.39
C ALA A 69 -10.81 10.43 0.88
N PRO A 70 -10.04 10.62 1.97
CA PRO A 70 -10.31 9.95 3.23
C PRO A 70 -11.71 10.33 3.74
N GLN A 71 -12.50 9.33 4.12
CA GLN A 71 -13.79 9.53 4.78
C GLN A 71 -13.51 9.96 6.23
N ARG A 72 -13.99 11.15 6.61
CA ARG A 72 -13.83 11.74 7.95
C ARG A 72 -14.70 11.06 8.98
#